data_AF-A0AA39N213-F1
#
_entry.id   AF-A0AA39N213-F1
#
_cell.length_a   1.000
_cell.length_b   1.000
_cell.length_c   1.000
_cell.angle_alpha   90.00
_cell.angle_beta   90.00
_cell.angle_gamma   90.00
#
_symmetry.space_group_name_H-M   'P 1'
#
loop_
_entity.id
_entity.type
_entity.pdbx_description
1 polymer ?
#
loop_
_entity_poly.entity_id
_entity_poly.type
_entity_poly.pdbx_seq_one_letter_code
_entity_poly.pdbx_strand_id
1 'polypeptide(L)' 'PLPSALATACIIDDLGRVPYPEGIKSPRVELNINAEDGKFRYDRDFLLQFMSICKEKPDSLPALDAIGLEPSDQ' A
#
# COMPACT_ATOMS: atom_id res chain seq x y z
N PRO A 1 -20.05 -10.35 8.17
CA PRO A 1 -19.35 -9.46 7.20
C PRO A 1 -18.56 -10.32 6.20
N LEU A 2 -18.58 -9.96 4.91
CA LEU A 2 -17.68 -10.57 3.94
C LEU A 2 -16.26 -10.07 4.23
N PRO A 3 -15.22 -10.92 4.09
CA PRO A 3 -13.85 -10.47 4.26
C PRO A 3 -13.54 -9.35 3.24
N SER A 4 -12.83 -8.32 3.69
CA SER A 4 -12.45 -7.19 2.83
C SER A 4 -11.55 -7.68 1.68
N ALA A 5 -11.49 -6.92 0.59
CA ALA A 5 -10.62 -7.25 -0.53
C ALA A 5 -9.15 -7.38 -0.11
N LEU A 6 -8.71 -6.59 0.88
CA LEU A 6 -7.37 -6.70 1.45
C LEU A 6 -7.17 -8.01 2.23
N ALA A 7 -8.18 -8.49 2.94
CA ALA A 7 -8.11 -9.73 3.72
C ALA A 7 -8.02 -11.00 2.84
N THR A 8 -8.48 -10.94 1.60
CA THR A 8 -8.44 -12.07 0.65
C THR A 8 -7.39 -11.92 -0.44
N ALA A 9 -6.67 -10.79 -0.48
CA ALA A 9 -5.62 -10.54 -1.46
C ALA A 9 -4.37 -11.38 -1.21
N CYS A 10 -3.60 -11.63 -2.29
CA CYS A 10 -2.27 -12.23 -2.20
C CYS A 10 -1.19 -11.17 -2.00
N ILE A 11 -0.18 -11.50 -1.20
CA ILE A 11 1.03 -10.67 -1.08
C ILE A 11 1.77 -10.69 -2.42
N ILE A 12 2.24 -9.52 -2.84
CA ILE A 12 3.02 -9.36 -4.06
C ILE A 12 4.41 -9.96 -3.84
N ASP A 13 4.80 -10.91 -4.69
CA ASP A 13 6.11 -11.57 -4.72
C ASP A 13 7.02 -10.98 -5.82
N ASP A 14 6.44 -10.53 -6.92
CA ASP A 14 7.13 -9.94 -8.06
C ASP A 14 6.37 -8.70 -8.58
N LEU A 15 7.06 -7.54 -8.59
CA LEU A 15 6.48 -6.28 -9.09
C LEU A 15 6.12 -6.33 -10.58
N GLY A 16 6.83 -7.15 -11.38
CA GLY A 16 6.56 -7.32 -12.80
C GLY A 16 5.24 -8.04 -13.09
N ARG A 17 4.67 -8.76 -12.09
CA ARG A 17 3.40 -9.49 -12.22
C ARG A 17 2.17 -8.66 -11.88
N VAL A 18 2.35 -7.42 -11.42
CA VAL A 18 1.25 -6.55 -11.00
C VAL A 18 0.97 -5.53 -12.09
N PRO A 19 -0.05 -5.75 -12.94
CA PRO A 19 -0.44 -4.76 -13.94
C PRO A 19 -1.14 -3.58 -13.28
N TYR A 20 -0.71 -2.37 -13.61
CA TYR A 20 -1.36 -1.14 -13.21
C TYR A 20 -2.24 -0.61 -14.37
N PRO A 21 -3.48 -0.15 -14.09
CA PRO A 21 -4.35 0.43 -15.11
C PRO A 21 -3.78 1.70 -15.74
N GLU A 22 -4.35 2.11 -16.88
CA GLU A 22 -4.01 3.37 -17.52
C GLU A 22 -4.20 4.56 -16.55
N GLY A 23 -3.23 5.47 -16.54
CA GLY A 23 -3.22 6.63 -15.64
C GLY A 23 -2.68 6.37 -14.24
N ILE A 24 -2.46 5.11 -13.85
CA ILE A 24 -1.80 4.74 -12.59
C ILE A 24 -0.32 4.44 -12.87
N LYS A 25 0.56 5.13 -12.14
CA LYS A 25 2.01 4.91 -12.27
C LYS A 25 2.39 3.61 -11.58
N SER A 26 3.18 2.78 -12.26
CA SER A 26 3.86 1.62 -11.67
C SER A 26 5.01 2.07 -10.76
N PRO A 27 5.49 1.19 -9.84
CA PRO A 27 6.68 1.46 -9.02
C PRO A 27 7.91 1.72 -9.88
N ARG A 28 8.82 2.60 -9.41
CA ARG A 28 10.11 2.83 -10.06
C ARG A 28 11.01 1.59 -9.94
N VAL A 29 11.26 0.94 -11.07
CA VAL A 29 12.11 -0.27 -11.17
C VAL A 29 13.53 -0.03 -10.65
N GLU A 30 14.07 1.17 -10.87
CA GLU A 30 15.42 1.57 -10.41
C GLU A 30 15.61 1.45 -8.89
N LEU A 31 14.53 1.59 -8.10
CA LEU A 31 14.59 1.46 -6.65
C LEU A 31 14.68 0.00 -6.18
N ASN A 32 14.40 -0.95 -7.07
CA ASN A 32 14.19 -2.36 -6.76
C ASN A 32 15.10 -3.33 -7.55
N ILE A 33 16.15 -2.84 -8.23
CA ILE A 33 17.04 -3.67 -9.06
C ILE A 33 17.61 -4.89 -8.30
N ASN A 34 17.91 -4.72 -7.00
CA ASN A 34 18.42 -5.77 -6.12
C ASN A 34 17.50 -6.00 -4.90
N ALA A 35 16.22 -5.68 -5.03
CA ALA A 35 15.27 -5.94 -3.96
C ALA A 35 15.04 -7.45 -3.80
N GLU A 36 14.89 -7.91 -2.56
CA GLU A 36 14.42 -9.26 -2.30
C GLU A 36 12.91 -9.33 -2.54
N ASP A 37 12.42 -10.49 -2.99
CA ASP A 37 10.99 -10.73 -3.18
C ASP A 37 10.21 -10.39 -1.89
N GLY A 38 9.11 -9.67 -2.05
CA GLY A 38 8.29 -9.17 -0.94
C GLY A 38 8.88 -7.98 -0.17
N LYS A 39 10.09 -7.50 -0.51
CA LYS A 39 10.73 -6.33 0.11
C LYS A 39 10.98 -5.23 -0.92
N PHE A 40 9.92 -4.49 -1.23
CA PHE A 40 9.96 -3.47 -2.26
C PHE A 40 10.08 -2.05 -1.70
N ARG A 41 10.81 -1.22 -2.44
CA ARG A 41 10.97 0.22 -2.23
C ARG A 41 10.05 0.97 -3.17
N TYR A 42 9.26 1.88 -2.61
CA TYR A 42 8.32 2.72 -3.36
C TYR A 42 8.68 4.19 -3.18
N ASP A 43 8.61 4.97 -4.26
CA ASP A 43 8.71 6.41 -4.14
C ASP A 43 7.42 7.03 -3.58
N ARG A 44 7.53 8.26 -3.10
CA ARG A 44 6.44 9.00 -2.47
C ARG A 44 5.25 9.19 -3.42
N ASP A 45 5.50 9.53 -4.68
CA ASP A 45 4.43 9.87 -5.63
C ASP A 45 3.62 8.63 -5.98
N PHE A 46 4.27 7.47 -6.11
CA PHE A 46 3.59 6.19 -6.27
C PHE A 46 2.66 5.89 -5.09
N LEU A 47 3.16 6.00 -3.85
CA LEU A 47 2.40 5.69 -2.63
C LEU A 47 1.19 6.61 -2.45
N LEU A 48 1.32 7.88 -2.82
CA LEU A 48 0.23 8.86 -2.67
C LEU A 48 -0.95 8.61 -3.61
N GLN A 49 -0.79 7.83 -4.68
CA GLN A 49 -1.92 7.44 -5.54
C GLN A 49 -3.01 6.69 -4.75
N PHE A 50 -2.63 5.98 -3.70
CA PHE A 50 -3.54 5.20 -2.85
C PHE A 50 -4.34 6.05 -1.86
N MET A 51 -3.92 7.30 -1.59
CA MET A 51 -4.55 8.17 -0.58
C MET A 51 -6.05 8.41 -0.87
N SER A 52 -6.42 8.51 -2.14
CA SER A 52 -7.81 8.72 -2.56
C SER A 52 -8.60 7.42 -2.78
N ILE A 53 -7.94 6.26 -2.66
CA ILE A 53 -8.50 4.93 -2.97
C ILE A 53 -8.74 4.14 -1.68
N CYS A 54 -7.70 3.97 -0.86
CA CYS A 54 -7.74 3.20 0.38
C CYS A 54 -8.29 4.03 1.55
N LYS A 55 -9.60 4.34 1.50
CA LYS A 55 -10.27 5.18 2.50
C LYS A 55 -10.95 4.41 3.64
N GLU A 56 -11.12 3.10 3.48
CA GLU A 56 -11.77 2.27 4.49
C GLU A 56 -10.84 2.04 5.68
N LYS A 57 -11.43 2.04 6.88
CA LYS A 57 -10.69 1.73 8.10
C LYS A 57 -10.32 0.24 8.10
N PRO A 58 -9.04 -0.14 8.25
CA PRO A 58 -8.65 -1.55 8.36
C PRO A 58 -9.25 -2.21 9.60
N ASP A 59 -9.67 -3.47 9.46
CA ASP A 59 -10.26 -4.25 10.56
C ASP A 59 -9.29 -4.42 11.75
N SER A 60 -7.98 -4.47 11.46
CA SER A 60 -6.90 -4.66 12.43
C SER A 60 -6.13 -3.37 12.74
N LEU A 61 -6.67 -2.19 12.41
CA LEU A 61 -6.01 -0.92 12.72
C LEU A 61 -5.90 -0.76 14.26
N PRO A 62 -4.68 -0.77 14.84
CA PRO A 62 -4.51 -0.48 16.26
C PRO A 62 -4.94 0.96 16.57
N ALA A 63 -5.06 1.27 17.86
CA ALA A 63 -5.36 2.64 18.28
C ALA A 63 -4.30 3.62 17.75
N LEU A 64 -4.72 4.84 17.40
CA LEU A 64 -3.87 5.80 16.68
C LEU A 64 -2.61 6.18 17.50
N ASP A 65 -2.77 6.32 18.81
CA ASP A 65 -1.71 6.53 19.79
C ASP A 65 -0.67 5.39 19.75
N ALA A 66 -1.13 4.14 19.59
CA ALA A 66 -0.24 2.98 19.52
C ALA A 66 0.62 2.93 18.24
N ILE A 67 0.27 3.71 17.21
CA ILE A 67 1.05 3.87 15.97
C ILE A 67 1.70 5.25 15.84
N GLY A 68 1.74 6.03 16.93
CA GLY A 68 2.38 7.35 16.98
C GLY A 68 1.63 8.42 16.19
N LEU A 69 0.31 8.25 16.00
CA LEU A 69 -0.57 9.24 15.40
C LEU A 69 -1.42 9.89 16.50
N GLU A 70 -1.18 11.16 16.78
CA GLU A 70 -2.03 11.92 17.69
C GLU A 70 -3.34 12.31 16.98
N PRO A 71 -4.49 12.27 17.68
CA PRO A 71 -5.72 12.84 17.15
C PRO A 71 -5.48 14.31 16.79
N SER A 72 -5.80 14.71 15.56
CA SER A 72 -5.82 16.14 15.24
C SER A 72 -7.02 16.74 15.95
N ASP A 73 -6.78 17.67 16.88
CA ASP A 73 -7.82 18.49 17.49
C ASP A 73 -8.51 19.33 16.40
N GLN A 74 -9.56 18.79 15.77
CA GLN A 74 -10.40 19.52 14.84
C GLN A 74 -11.86 19.44 15.25
#